data_AF-A0AAD4XAY4-F1
#
_entry.id   AF-A0AAD4XAY4-F1
#
_cell.length_a   1.000
_cell.length_b   1.000
_cell.length_c   1.000
_cell.angle_alpha   90.00
_cell.angle_beta   90.00
_cell.angle_gamma   90.00
#
_symmetry.space_group_name_H-M   'P 1'
#
loop_
_entity.id
_entity.type
_entity.pdbx_description
1 polymer ?
#
loop_
_entity_poly.entity_id
_entity_poly.type
_entity_poly.pdbx_seq_one_letter_code
_entity_poly.pdbx_strand_id
1 'polypeptide(L)'
;MFAYGLVATLGVQLGRQNSIFGLGETDGRMILTATVTSMATASAYFLYILSTQFSGSACSYCLLSAALSSTLFIAIIKDLGWQEIQKSVGLQICVAGLVVAALNTSYKTIAPMSNSMADINLPYYQTEITTKSTPYGISLAKHLRSIGAKMYGAFWCSHCLEQKEMFGQEGAKILNYVECFPNGFMKGTNMALECAVARLEGFPSNYPDRLKYKASRKDNEKLHMKQAFLKWRESILTKNGNKL
;
A
#
# COMPACT_ATOMS: atom_id res chain seq x y z
N MET A 1 -6.50 -4.35 -13.85
CA MET A 1 -7.36 -5.55 -13.70
C MET A 1 -8.42 -5.59 -14.80
N PHE A 2 -9.30 -4.58 -14.93
CA PHE A 2 -10.32 -4.53 -16.00
C PHE A 2 -9.77 -4.68 -17.43
N ALA A 3 -8.66 -4.02 -17.77
CA ALA A 3 -8.08 -4.07 -19.13
C ALA A 3 -7.62 -5.49 -19.52
N TYR A 4 -7.00 -6.25 -18.61
CA TYR A 4 -6.60 -7.63 -18.87
C TYR A 4 -7.81 -8.56 -19.09
N GLY A 5 -8.91 -8.33 -18.36
CA GLY A 5 -10.17 -9.05 -18.56
C GLY A 5 -10.75 -8.80 -19.94
N LEU A 6 -10.76 -7.53 -20.39
CA LEU A 6 -11.24 -7.15 -21.71
C LEU A 6 -10.40 -7.77 -22.84
N VAL A 7 -9.08 -7.80 -22.69
CA VAL A 7 -8.16 -8.45 -23.65
C VAL A 7 -8.42 -9.96 -23.72
N ALA A 8 -8.62 -10.62 -22.58
CA ALA A 8 -8.94 -12.04 -22.55
C ALA A 8 -10.29 -12.35 -23.23
N THR A 9 -11.32 -11.55 -22.97
CA THR A 9 -12.63 -11.74 -23.60
C THR A 9 -12.59 -11.51 -25.11
N LEU A 10 -11.90 -10.46 -25.57
CA LEU A 10 -11.76 -10.15 -26.99
C LEU A 10 -10.91 -11.21 -27.71
N GLY A 11 -9.83 -11.69 -27.08
CA GLY A 11 -8.99 -12.76 -27.64
C GLY A 11 -9.76 -14.07 -27.81
N VAL A 12 -10.56 -14.48 -26.82
CA VAL A 12 -11.40 -15.68 -26.90
C VAL A 12 -12.51 -15.52 -27.96
N GLN A 13 -13.11 -14.33 -28.07
CA GLN A 13 -14.16 -14.06 -29.05
C GLN A 13 -13.64 -14.11 -30.49
N LEU A 14 -12.48 -13.51 -30.75
CA LEU A 14 -11.82 -13.55 -32.06
C LEU A 14 -11.40 -14.98 -32.45
N GLY A 15 -10.96 -15.79 -31.49
CA GLY A 15 -10.63 -17.19 -31.73
C GLY A 15 -11.84 -18.11 -31.94
N ARG A 16 -13.04 -17.72 -31.48
CA ARG A 16 -14.24 -18.58 -31.50
C ARG A 16 -15.21 -18.27 -32.64
N GLN A 17 -14.89 -17.32 -33.53
CA GLN A 17 -15.74 -16.91 -34.68
C GLN A 17 -17.20 -16.56 -34.30
N ASN A 18 -17.46 -16.34 -33.01
CA ASN A 18 -18.80 -16.11 -32.46
C ASN A 18 -18.87 -14.65 -31.99
N SER A 19 -19.47 -13.81 -32.83
CA SER A 19 -19.63 -12.38 -32.63
C SER A 19 -20.74 -12.08 -31.62
N ILE A 20 -20.45 -12.25 -30.32
CA ILE A 20 -21.38 -11.91 -29.22
C ILE A 20 -21.72 -10.41 -29.19
N PHE A 21 -20.84 -9.53 -29.69
CA PHE A 21 -20.99 -8.07 -29.64
C PHE A 21 -21.32 -7.40 -30.98
N GLY A 22 -21.57 -8.16 -32.05
CA GLY A 22 -21.82 -7.57 -33.38
C GLY A 22 -20.64 -6.78 -33.96
N LEU A 23 -19.45 -6.87 -33.36
CA LEU A 23 -18.22 -6.26 -33.86
C LEU A 23 -17.67 -7.10 -35.01
N GLY A 24 -17.32 -6.43 -36.12
CA GLY A 24 -16.62 -7.06 -37.23
C GLY A 24 -15.23 -7.57 -36.81
N GLU A 25 -14.73 -8.62 -37.46
CA GLU A 25 -13.44 -9.24 -37.13
C GLU A 25 -12.28 -8.23 -37.18
N THR A 26 -12.29 -7.33 -38.17
CA THR A 26 -11.30 -6.25 -38.33
C THR A 26 -11.36 -5.23 -37.20
N ASP A 27 -12.55 -4.81 -36.79
CA ASP A 27 -12.75 -3.83 -35.71
C ASP A 27 -12.33 -4.41 -34.36
N GLY A 28 -12.65 -5.69 -34.11
CA GLY A 28 -12.21 -6.41 -32.92
C GLY A 28 -10.69 -6.50 -32.81
N ARG A 29 -10.00 -6.82 -33.92
CA ARG A 29 -8.53 -6.85 -33.99
C ARG A 29 -7.91 -5.47 -33.73
N MET A 30 -8.51 -4.40 -34.26
CA MET A 30 -8.06 -3.02 -34.04
C MET A 30 -8.21 -2.59 -32.57
N ILE A 31 -9.37 -2.87 -31.96
CA ILE A 31 -9.63 -2.56 -30.54
C ILE A 31 -8.69 -3.35 -29.62
N LEU A 32 -8.48 -4.64 -29.92
CA LEU A 32 -7.57 -5.50 -29.16
C LEU A 32 -6.13 -4.95 -29.19
N THR A 33 -5.64 -4.61 -30.39
CA THR A 33 -4.28 -4.09 -30.56
C THR A 33 -4.12 -2.74 -29.88
N ALA A 34 -5.08 -1.82 -30.02
CA ALA A 34 -5.03 -0.52 -29.35
C ALA A 34 -5.01 -0.65 -27.82
N THR A 35 -5.80 -1.59 -27.28
CA THR A 35 -5.84 -1.86 -25.84
C THR A 35 -4.52 -2.40 -25.32
N VAL A 36 -3.92 -3.39 -26.01
CA VAL A 36 -2.64 -3.98 -25.58
C VAL A 36 -1.48 -3.00 -25.71
N THR A 37 -1.44 -2.18 -26.75
CA THR A 37 -0.43 -1.12 -26.89
C THR A 37 -0.53 -0.07 -25.80
N SER A 38 -1.75 0.31 -25.41
CA SER A 38 -1.97 1.21 -24.27
C SER A 38 -1.42 0.61 -22.97
N MET A 39 -1.70 -0.66 -22.69
CA MET A 39 -1.19 -1.36 -21.49
C MET A 39 0.35 -1.49 -21.49
N ALA A 40 0.95 -1.82 -22.63
CA ALA A 40 2.39 -1.92 -22.78
C ALA A 40 3.08 -0.56 -22.59
N THR A 41 2.51 0.50 -23.17
CA THR A 41 3.00 1.88 -23.04
C THR A 41 2.95 2.36 -21.59
N ALA A 42 1.82 2.14 -20.91
CA ALA A 42 1.68 2.51 -19.51
C ALA A 42 2.68 1.74 -18.62
N SER A 43 2.84 0.44 -18.84
CA SER A 43 3.78 -0.40 -18.08
C SER A 43 5.23 0.04 -18.27
N ALA A 44 5.63 0.37 -19.51
CA ALA A 44 6.96 0.91 -19.80
C ALA A 44 7.19 2.26 -19.13
N TYR A 45 6.18 3.14 -19.13
CA TYR A 45 6.26 4.44 -18.46
C TYR A 45 6.42 4.31 -16.93
N PHE A 46 5.71 3.36 -16.30
CA PHE A 46 5.89 3.10 -14.86
C PHE A 46 7.28 2.55 -14.54
N LEU A 47 7.83 1.64 -15.36
CA LEU A 47 9.20 1.16 -15.18
C LEU A 47 10.22 2.30 -15.37
N TYR A 48 9.99 3.19 -16.33
CA TYR A 48 10.82 4.38 -16.54
C TYR A 48 10.84 5.28 -15.29
N ILE A 49 9.68 5.56 -14.69
CA ILE A 49 9.61 6.34 -13.44
C ILE A 49 10.33 5.62 -12.29
N LEU A 50 10.08 4.33 -12.08
CA LEU A 50 10.72 3.56 -11.00
C LEU A 50 12.25 3.55 -11.14
N SER A 51 12.75 3.37 -12.37
CA SER A 51 14.19 3.33 -12.64
C SER A 51 14.89 4.68 -12.49
N THR A 52 14.19 5.79 -12.75
CA THR A 52 14.82 7.13 -12.78
C THR A 52 14.62 7.92 -11.50
N GLN A 53 13.50 7.73 -10.80
CA GLN A 53 13.13 8.54 -9.63
C GLN A 53 13.26 7.79 -8.29
N PHE A 54 13.12 6.45 -8.30
CA PHE A 54 13.10 5.62 -7.10
C PHE A 54 14.26 4.62 -7.11
N SER A 55 15.47 5.12 -7.29
CA SER A 55 16.70 4.32 -7.24
C SER A 55 16.81 3.56 -5.91
N GLY A 56 16.44 2.28 -5.91
CA GLY A 56 16.56 1.38 -4.75
C GLY A 56 15.31 0.59 -4.36
N SER A 57 14.13 0.82 -4.98
CA SER A 57 12.92 0.01 -4.71
C SER A 57 12.50 -0.80 -5.94
N ALA A 58 12.60 -2.13 -5.83
CA ALA A 58 12.09 -3.06 -6.84
C ALA A 58 10.66 -3.48 -6.47
N CYS A 59 9.67 -3.05 -7.25
CA CYS A 59 8.29 -3.53 -7.09
C CYS A 59 8.08 -4.81 -7.91
N SER A 60 7.99 -5.95 -7.22
CA SER A 60 7.78 -7.27 -7.83
C SER A 60 6.50 -7.32 -8.68
N TYR A 61 5.42 -6.69 -8.22
CA TYR A 61 4.16 -6.61 -8.95
C TYR A 61 4.26 -5.77 -10.23
N CYS A 62 5.04 -4.69 -10.24
CA CYS A 62 5.25 -3.87 -11.44
C CYS A 62 6.04 -4.63 -12.50
N LEU A 63 7.08 -5.36 -12.09
CA LEU A 63 7.88 -6.19 -12.99
C LEU A 63 7.04 -7.31 -13.62
N LEU A 64 6.21 -7.99 -12.82
CA LEU A 64 5.31 -9.02 -13.31
C LEU A 64 4.29 -8.44 -14.31
N SER A 65 3.72 -7.28 -13.99
CA SER A 65 2.73 -6.62 -14.86
C SER A 65 3.34 -6.17 -16.18
N ALA A 66 4.57 -5.66 -16.16
CA ALA A 66 5.31 -5.30 -17.36
C ALA A 66 5.63 -6.54 -18.22
N ALA A 67 6.11 -7.63 -17.61
CA ALA A 67 6.41 -8.87 -18.32
C ALA A 67 5.16 -9.44 -19.01
N LEU A 68 4.01 -9.47 -18.32
CA LEU A 68 2.75 -9.94 -18.88
C LEU A 68 2.28 -9.04 -20.04
N SER A 69 2.36 -7.72 -19.88
CA SER A 69 1.97 -6.77 -20.94
C SER A 69 2.86 -6.88 -22.18
N SER A 70 4.18 -6.98 -22.01
CA SER A 70 5.12 -7.16 -23.11
C SER A 70 4.90 -8.49 -23.83
N THR A 71 4.61 -9.56 -23.09
CA THR A 71 4.33 -10.89 -23.69
C THR A 71 3.06 -10.86 -24.55
N LEU A 72 1.99 -10.23 -24.05
CA LEU A 72 0.74 -10.07 -24.81
C LEU A 72 0.94 -9.24 -26.08
N PHE A 73 1.73 -8.17 -26.01
CA PHE A 73 2.03 -7.34 -27.16
C PHE A 73 2.82 -8.11 -28.24
N ILE A 74 3.82 -8.88 -27.85
CA ILE A 74 4.60 -9.72 -28.77
C ILE A 74 3.72 -10.80 -29.41
N ALA A 75 2.83 -11.43 -28.64
CA ALA A 75 1.91 -12.43 -29.15
C ALA A 75 0.99 -11.85 -30.24
N ILE A 76 0.43 -10.67 -30.00
CA ILE A 76 -0.43 -9.98 -30.97
C ILE A 76 0.33 -9.58 -32.23
N ILE A 77 1.58 -9.11 -32.10
CA ILE A 77 2.41 -8.80 -33.28
C ILE A 77 2.59 -10.02 -34.18
N LYS A 78 2.79 -11.19 -33.57
CA LYS A 78 2.94 -12.45 -34.31
C LYS A 78 1.64 -12.91 -34.96
N ASP A 79 0.51 -12.73 -34.28
CA ASP A 79 -0.79 -13.25 -34.70
C ASP A 79 -1.46 -12.41 -35.80
N LEU A 80 -1.28 -11.08 -35.78
CA LEU A 80 -1.84 -10.17 -36.79
C LEU A 80 -0.96 -10.01 -38.04
N GLY A 81 0.32 -10.36 -37.92
CA GLY A 81 1.32 -10.14 -38.96
C GLY A 81 1.70 -8.66 -39.10
N TRP A 82 2.93 -8.42 -39.54
CA TRP A 82 3.50 -7.06 -39.66
C TRP A 82 2.74 -6.17 -40.66
N GLN A 83 2.02 -6.78 -41.61
CA GLN A 83 1.30 -6.10 -42.70
C GLN A 83 0.06 -5.32 -42.21
N GLU A 84 -0.75 -5.89 -41.30
CA GLU A 84 -1.91 -5.18 -40.74
C GLU A 84 -1.51 -4.13 -39.70
N ILE A 85 -0.38 -4.35 -39.02
CA ILE A 85 0.19 -3.35 -38.13
C ILE A 85 0.63 -2.13 -38.94
N GLN A 86 1.31 -2.31 -40.08
CA GLN A 86 1.74 -1.19 -40.93
C GLN A 86 0.59 -0.28 -41.36
N LYS A 87 -0.61 -0.82 -41.60
CA LYS A 87 -1.80 -0.02 -41.93
C LYS A 87 -2.30 0.84 -40.75
N SER A 88 -1.99 0.45 -39.52
CA SER A 88 -2.50 1.07 -38.29
C SER A 88 -1.42 1.71 -37.40
N VAL A 89 -0.15 1.74 -37.83
CA VAL A 89 0.98 2.34 -37.09
C VAL A 89 0.69 3.78 -36.67
N GLY A 90 0.08 4.59 -37.55
CA GLY A 90 -0.25 5.98 -37.22
C GLY A 90 -1.18 6.09 -36.01
N LEU A 91 -2.25 5.29 -36.00
CA LEU A 91 -3.22 5.26 -34.89
C LEU A 91 -2.57 4.72 -33.60
N GLN A 92 -1.71 3.71 -33.72
CA GLN A 92 -1.00 3.11 -32.59
C GLN A 92 -0.04 4.11 -31.92
N ILE A 93 0.71 4.89 -32.71
CA ILE A 93 1.59 5.95 -32.21
C ILE A 93 0.77 7.05 -31.53
N CYS A 94 -0.37 7.45 -32.11
CA CYS A 94 -1.27 8.42 -31.50
C CYS A 94 -1.78 7.94 -30.13
N VAL A 95 -2.23 6.69 -30.03
CA VAL A 95 -2.69 6.09 -28.77
C VAL A 95 -1.57 6.06 -27.73
N ALA A 96 -0.36 5.61 -28.10
CA ALA A 96 0.78 5.58 -27.20
C ALA A 96 1.15 7.00 -26.72
N GLY A 97 1.18 7.98 -27.62
CA GLY A 97 1.44 9.38 -27.29
C GLY A 97 0.39 9.96 -26.33
N LEU A 98 -0.89 9.65 -26.54
CA LEU A 98 -1.99 10.10 -25.69
C LEU A 98 -1.90 9.49 -24.29
N VAL A 99 -1.56 8.20 -24.20
CA VAL A 99 -1.31 7.51 -22.91
C VAL A 99 -0.14 8.15 -22.17
N VAL A 100 0.99 8.40 -22.85
CA VAL A 100 2.14 9.07 -22.23
C VAL A 100 1.80 10.48 -21.78
N ALA A 101 1.07 11.27 -22.60
CA ALA A 101 0.65 12.62 -22.24
C ALA A 101 -0.28 12.63 -21.02
N ALA A 102 -1.24 11.71 -20.98
CA ALA A 102 -2.14 11.53 -19.84
C ALA A 102 -1.36 11.15 -18.57
N LEU A 103 -0.49 10.13 -18.66
CA LEU A 103 0.33 9.67 -17.55
C LEU A 103 1.30 10.75 -17.06
N ASN A 104 1.90 11.53 -17.96
CA ASN A 104 2.79 12.63 -17.60
C ASN A 104 2.04 13.78 -16.92
N THR A 105 0.83 14.09 -17.38
CA THR A 105 -0.04 15.07 -16.71
C THR A 105 -0.40 14.58 -15.31
N SER A 106 -0.89 13.35 -15.19
CA SER A 106 -1.18 12.72 -13.90
C SER A 106 0.05 12.69 -13.00
N TYR A 107 1.22 12.31 -13.53
CA TYR A 107 2.46 12.31 -12.79
C TYR A 107 2.82 13.72 -12.31
N LYS A 108 2.72 14.76 -13.15
CA LYS A 108 3.01 16.14 -12.73
C LYS A 108 2.04 16.66 -11.68
N THR A 109 0.76 16.29 -11.74
CA THR A 109 -0.23 16.64 -10.72
C THR A 109 0.02 15.92 -9.40
N ILE A 110 0.57 14.70 -9.43
CA ILE A 110 0.87 13.90 -8.22
C ILE A 110 2.31 14.12 -7.72
N ALA A 111 3.25 14.53 -8.59
CA ALA A 111 4.65 14.81 -8.28
C ALA A 111 4.87 15.81 -7.13
N PRO A 112 4.04 16.85 -6.87
CA PRO A 112 4.17 17.64 -5.64
C PRO A 112 4.03 16.80 -4.35
N MET A 113 3.40 15.62 -4.40
CA MET A 113 3.35 14.65 -3.29
C MET A 113 4.62 13.79 -3.19
N SER A 114 5.33 13.56 -4.30
CA SER A 114 6.55 12.72 -4.36
C SER A 114 7.84 13.50 -4.15
N ASN A 115 7.94 14.72 -4.71
CA ASN A 115 9.09 15.61 -4.50
C ASN A 115 9.14 16.19 -3.08
N SER A 116 8.02 16.13 -2.34
CA SER A 116 7.99 16.46 -0.92
C SER A 116 8.86 15.52 -0.08
N MET A 117 9.16 14.30 -0.53
CA MET A 117 10.04 13.37 0.22
C MET A 117 11.51 13.80 0.29
N ALA A 118 11.95 14.74 -0.55
CA ALA A 118 13.33 15.23 -0.53
C ALA A 118 13.58 16.36 0.49
N ASP A 119 12.54 17.06 0.95
CA ASP A 119 12.60 18.14 1.93
C ASP A 119 11.35 18.14 2.83
N ILE A 120 11.17 17.07 3.60
CA ILE A 120 10.07 16.98 4.56
C ILE A 120 10.46 17.75 5.81
N ASN A 121 9.81 18.88 6.07
CA ASN A 121 9.74 19.51 7.39
C ASN A 121 8.30 19.46 7.90
N LEU A 122 8.02 18.49 8.76
CA LEU A 122 6.74 18.32 9.41
C LEU A 122 6.82 18.90 10.82
N PRO A 123 6.27 20.09 11.09
CA PRO A 123 6.10 20.56 12.45
C PRO A 123 5.17 19.60 13.21
N TYR A 124 5.43 19.40 14.50
CA TYR A 124 4.56 18.59 15.34
C TYR A 124 3.16 19.21 15.40
N TYR A 125 2.14 18.40 15.17
CA TYR A 125 0.75 18.76 15.39
C TYR A 125 0.07 17.64 16.16
N GLN A 126 -0.92 18.02 16.98
CA GLN A 126 -1.69 17.04 17.73
C GLN A 126 -2.84 16.52 16.87
N THR A 127 -2.91 15.21 16.68
CA THR A 127 -4.04 14.57 16.01
C THR A 127 -5.26 14.58 16.92
N GLU A 128 -6.36 15.19 16.48
CA GLU A 128 -7.63 15.15 17.18
C GLU A 128 -8.37 13.85 16.88
N ILE A 129 -8.92 13.22 17.93
CA ILE A 129 -9.71 12.00 17.80
C ILE A 129 -11.17 12.42 17.76
N THR A 130 -11.85 12.14 16.65
CA THR A 130 -13.24 12.54 16.44
C THR A 130 -14.24 11.50 16.93
N THR A 131 -13.80 10.24 17.07
CA THR A 131 -14.67 9.12 17.42
C THR A 131 -15.00 9.08 18.91
N LYS A 132 -16.28 8.85 19.22
CA LYS A 132 -16.74 8.63 20.61
C LYS A 132 -16.25 7.28 21.12
N SER A 133 -15.84 7.23 22.38
CA SER A 133 -15.42 5.97 23.00
C SER A 133 -16.61 5.06 23.31
N THR A 134 -16.40 3.76 23.08
CA THR A 134 -17.31 2.71 23.54
C THR A 134 -16.90 2.22 24.93
N PRO A 135 -17.81 1.64 25.73
CA PRO A 135 -17.46 1.03 27.01
C PRO A 135 -16.37 -0.04 26.87
N TYR A 136 -16.38 -0.79 25.76
CA TYR A 136 -15.36 -1.78 25.44
C TYR A 136 -14.00 -1.13 25.18
N GLY A 137 -13.93 -0.06 24.36
CA GLY A 137 -12.70 0.68 24.09
C GLY A 137 -12.07 1.23 25.37
N ILE A 138 -12.87 1.81 26.26
CA ILE A 138 -12.41 2.31 27.56
C ILE A 138 -11.88 1.17 28.44
N SER A 139 -12.62 0.07 28.55
CA SER A 139 -12.24 -1.09 29.36
C SER A 139 -10.92 -1.70 28.88
N LEU A 140 -10.79 -1.88 27.56
CA LEU A 140 -9.58 -2.40 26.93
C LEU A 140 -8.39 -1.45 27.15
N ALA A 141 -8.59 -0.14 26.98
CA ALA A 141 -7.53 0.83 27.22
C ALA A 141 -7.05 0.80 28.68
N LYS A 142 -7.96 0.68 29.65
CA LYS A 142 -7.61 0.53 31.08
C LYS A 142 -6.82 -0.75 31.33
N HIS A 143 -7.22 -1.86 30.72
CA HIS A 143 -6.50 -3.13 30.84
C HIS A 143 -5.10 -3.05 30.23
N LEU A 144 -4.96 -2.49 29.02
CA LEU A 144 -3.66 -2.29 28.37
C LEU A 144 -2.75 -1.40 29.22
N ARG A 145 -3.29 -0.35 29.82
CA ARG A 145 -2.56 0.51 30.76
C ARG A 145 -2.12 -0.26 32.00
N SER A 146 -2.98 -1.09 32.59
CA SER A 146 -2.67 -1.82 33.83
C SER A 146 -1.58 -2.86 33.64
N ILE A 147 -1.52 -3.53 32.48
CA ILE A 147 -0.44 -4.46 32.14
C ILE A 147 0.83 -3.75 31.63
N GLY A 148 0.83 -2.42 31.56
CA GLY A 148 1.97 -1.63 31.11
C GLY A 148 2.26 -1.77 29.62
N ALA A 149 1.27 -2.11 28.79
CA ALA A 149 1.42 -2.06 27.34
C ALA A 149 1.58 -0.60 26.90
N LYS A 150 2.55 -0.35 26.02
CA LYS A 150 2.82 0.95 25.41
C LYS A 150 2.51 0.89 23.91
N MET A 151 1.85 1.93 23.42
CA MET A 151 1.61 2.13 22.00
C MET A 151 2.60 3.18 21.50
N TYR A 152 3.60 2.77 20.74
CA TYR A 152 4.56 3.65 20.10
C TYR A 152 4.03 4.09 18.74
N GLY A 153 4.08 5.39 18.46
CA GLY A 153 3.62 5.95 17.20
C GLY A 153 4.35 7.22 16.82
N ALA A 154 3.93 7.78 15.69
CA ALA A 154 4.35 9.07 15.21
C ALA A 154 3.12 9.95 14.95
N PHE A 155 3.22 11.27 15.13
CA PHE A 155 2.08 12.16 14.97
C PHE A 155 1.50 12.19 13.54
N TRP A 156 2.32 11.92 12.51
CA TRP A 156 1.89 11.86 11.11
C TRP A 156 1.43 10.46 10.65
N CYS A 157 1.40 9.47 11.55
CA CYS A 157 1.08 8.09 11.21
C CYS A 157 -0.44 7.88 11.14
N SER A 158 -0.97 7.70 9.93
CA SER A 158 -2.40 7.43 9.69
C SER A 158 -2.90 6.21 10.45
N HIS A 159 -2.17 5.09 10.41
CA HIS A 159 -2.53 3.88 11.15
C HIS A 159 -2.49 4.07 12.68
N CYS A 160 -1.67 4.99 13.18
CA CYS A 160 -1.63 5.32 14.60
C CYS A 160 -2.88 6.12 15.00
N LEU A 161 -3.36 6.99 14.12
CA LEU A 161 -4.63 7.69 14.30
C LEU A 161 -5.81 6.71 14.26
N GLU A 162 -5.90 5.87 13.22
CA GLU A 162 -6.94 4.84 13.09
C GLU A 162 -7.00 3.94 14.34
N GLN A 163 -5.83 3.52 14.84
CA GLN A 163 -5.75 2.74 16.06
C GLN A 163 -6.31 3.49 17.27
N LYS A 164 -5.96 4.77 17.45
CA LYS A 164 -6.51 5.61 18.53
C LYS A 164 -8.02 5.81 18.37
N GLU A 165 -8.52 5.98 17.16
CA GLU A 165 -9.94 6.13 16.87
C GLU A 165 -10.76 4.89 17.23
N MET A 166 -10.18 3.68 17.12
CA MET A 166 -10.85 2.45 17.59
C MET A 166 -11.13 2.46 19.10
N PHE A 167 -10.30 3.15 19.89
CA PHE A 167 -10.53 3.34 21.33
C PHE A 167 -11.46 4.54 21.61
N GLY A 168 -11.54 5.48 20.68
CA GLY A 168 -12.25 6.76 20.80
C GLY A 168 -11.58 7.73 21.77
N GLN A 169 -12.16 8.93 21.88
CA GLN A 169 -11.61 10.06 22.64
C GLN A 169 -11.19 9.74 24.09
N GLU A 170 -12.01 9.02 24.85
CA GLU A 170 -11.71 8.68 26.24
C GLU A 170 -10.72 7.51 26.35
N GLY A 171 -10.94 6.46 25.57
CA GLY A 171 -10.09 5.27 25.52
C GLY A 171 -8.66 5.63 25.12
N ALA A 172 -8.49 6.47 24.10
CA ALA A 172 -7.17 6.89 23.64
C ALA A 172 -6.41 7.75 24.67
N LYS A 173 -7.10 8.56 25.48
CA LYS A 173 -6.49 9.31 26.61
C LYS A 173 -6.00 8.37 27.71
N ILE A 174 -6.54 7.16 27.81
CA ILE A 174 -6.14 6.16 28.81
C ILE A 174 -4.91 5.37 28.35
N LEU A 175 -4.68 5.21 27.05
CA LEU A 175 -3.54 4.45 26.52
C LEU A 175 -2.20 5.06 26.97
N ASN A 176 -1.22 4.20 27.24
CA ASN A 176 0.18 4.63 27.37
C ASN A 176 0.77 4.85 25.96
N TYR A 177 0.36 5.93 25.29
CA TYR A 177 0.90 6.32 24.00
C TYR A 177 2.26 7.01 24.16
N VAL A 178 3.24 6.60 23.37
CA VAL A 178 4.58 7.22 23.31
C VAL A 178 4.75 7.81 21.91
N GLU A 179 4.87 9.15 21.87
CA GLU A 179 5.18 9.88 20.65
C GLU A 179 6.68 9.81 20.37
N CYS A 180 7.05 9.20 19.24
CA CYS A 180 8.45 9.02 18.89
C CYS A 180 9.10 10.26 18.27
N PHE A 181 8.31 11.25 17.85
CA PHE A 181 8.81 12.48 17.22
C PHE A 181 8.10 13.73 17.76
N PRO A 182 8.28 14.04 19.06
CA PRO A 182 7.57 15.14 19.71
C PRO A 182 7.97 16.53 19.20
N ASN A 183 9.13 16.65 18.54
CA ASN A 183 9.67 17.92 18.05
C ASN A 183 9.45 18.12 16.54
N GLY A 184 8.56 17.34 15.93
CA GLY A 184 8.42 17.31 14.48
C GLY A 184 9.37 16.33 13.82
N PHE A 185 9.28 16.24 12.49
CA PHE A 185 10.10 15.36 11.68
C PHE A 185 10.75 16.12 10.53
N MET A 186 12.07 15.99 10.46
CA MET A 186 12.88 16.40 9.34
C MET A 186 13.84 15.27 8.96
N LYS A 187 14.39 15.33 7.74
CA LYS A 187 15.44 14.41 7.33
C LYS A 187 16.62 14.48 8.31
N GLY A 188 16.96 13.36 8.93
CA GLY A 188 18.02 13.27 9.95
C GLY A 188 17.56 13.48 11.41
N THR A 189 16.27 13.72 11.65
CA THR A 189 15.71 13.74 13.00
C THR A 189 15.79 12.36 13.63
N ASN A 190 16.42 12.26 14.79
CA ASN A 190 16.40 11.05 15.61
C ASN A 190 15.08 10.96 16.36
N MET A 191 14.53 9.74 16.45
CA MET A 191 13.39 9.48 17.32
C MET A 191 13.74 9.67 18.80
N ALA A 192 12.72 9.92 19.62
CA ALA A 192 12.85 10.00 21.07
C ALA A 192 13.56 8.76 21.63
N LEU A 193 14.40 8.97 22.66
CA LEU A 193 15.26 7.93 23.24
C LEU A 193 14.48 6.66 23.63
N GLU A 194 13.27 6.82 24.17
CA GLU A 194 12.43 5.70 24.57
C GLU A 194 12.03 4.81 23.38
N CYS A 195 11.80 5.40 22.21
CA CYS A 195 11.50 4.67 20.97
C CYS A 195 12.76 4.04 20.36
N ALA A 196 13.89 4.75 20.40
CA ALA A 196 15.17 4.25 19.90
C ALA A 196 15.61 2.98 20.66
N VAL A 197 15.51 3.02 22.00
CA VAL A 197 15.83 1.88 22.87
C VAL A 197 14.84 0.71 22.67
N ALA A 198 13.59 1.01 22.29
CA ALA A 198 12.60 -0.01 21.98
C ALA A 198 12.85 -0.74 20.64
N ARG A 199 13.78 -0.26 19.79
CA ARG A 199 14.14 -0.86 18.49
C ARG A 199 12.90 -1.17 17.63
N LEU A 200 12.11 -0.13 17.37
CA LEU A 200 10.88 -0.24 16.60
C LEU A 200 11.21 -0.39 15.10
N GLU A 201 10.58 -1.34 14.43
CA GLU A 201 10.70 -1.53 12.97
C GLU A 201 9.70 -0.69 12.18
N GLY A 202 8.64 -0.20 12.84
CA GLY A 202 7.60 0.62 12.25
C GLY A 202 6.52 1.04 13.24
N PHE A 203 5.56 1.84 12.76
CA PHE A 203 4.43 2.36 13.55
C PHE A 203 3.09 1.92 12.96
N PRO A 204 2.05 1.75 13.79
CA PRO A 204 2.11 1.69 15.25
C PRO A 204 2.79 0.42 15.74
N SER A 205 3.46 0.49 16.90
CA SER A 205 4.07 -0.67 17.55
C SER A 205 3.52 -0.82 18.97
N ASN A 206 2.86 -1.93 19.26
CA ASN A 206 2.31 -2.23 20.58
C ASN A 206 3.20 -3.25 21.29
N TYR A 207 4.02 -2.79 22.23
CA TYR A 207 4.91 -3.65 23.01
C TYR A 207 4.66 -3.47 24.52
N PRO A 208 4.79 -4.55 25.32
CA PRO A 208 4.89 -4.41 26.76
C PRO A 208 6.14 -3.59 27.14
N ASP A 209 6.04 -2.74 28.15
CA ASP A 209 7.14 -1.86 28.59
C ASP A 209 8.41 -2.65 28.95
N ARG A 210 9.40 -2.64 28.05
CA ARG A 210 10.67 -3.36 28.23
C ARG A 210 11.51 -2.80 29.38
N LEU A 211 11.28 -1.54 29.80
CA LEU A 211 11.99 -0.92 30.92
C LEU A 211 11.47 -1.45 32.27
N LYS A 212 10.16 -1.59 32.44
CA LYS A 212 9.58 -2.32 33.59
C LYS A 212 9.94 -3.80 33.58
N TYR A 213 10.01 -4.42 32.40
CA TYR A 213 10.44 -5.82 32.26
C TYR A 213 11.88 -6.07 32.71
N LYS A 214 12.80 -5.10 32.53
CA LYS A 214 14.17 -5.21 33.07
C LYS A 214 14.23 -4.98 34.59
N ALA A 215 13.37 -4.14 35.15
CA ALA A 215 13.30 -3.88 36.60
C ALA A 215 12.67 -5.05 37.39
N SER A 216 11.75 -5.82 36.81
CA SER A 216 11.08 -6.96 37.44
C SER A 216 11.83 -8.30 37.30
N ARG A 217 13.16 -8.28 37.18
CA ARG A 217 13.96 -9.49 36.94
C ARG A 217 14.11 -10.34 38.22
N LYS A 218 13.04 -11.04 38.61
CA LYS A 218 13.11 -12.36 39.28
C LYS A 218 12.65 -13.40 38.26
N ASP A 219 13.55 -14.29 37.86
CA ASP A 219 13.55 -14.96 36.55
C ASP A 219 12.42 -15.98 36.24
N ASN A 220 11.41 -16.16 37.09
CA ASN A 220 10.31 -17.12 36.83
C ASN A 220 9.08 -16.53 36.11
N GLU A 221 8.91 -15.21 35.99
CA GLU A 221 7.74 -14.61 35.30
C GLU A 221 7.88 -14.51 33.77
N LYS A 222 9.10 -14.65 33.23
CA LYS A 222 9.35 -14.49 31.78
C LYS A 222 8.62 -15.53 30.94
N LEU A 223 8.50 -16.76 31.45
CA LEU A 223 7.87 -17.87 30.72
C LEU A 223 6.34 -17.73 30.70
N HIS A 224 5.75 -17.33 31.84
CA HIS A 224 4.31 -17.14 31.96
C HIS A 224 3.79 -15.97 31.12
N MET A 225 4.55 -14.88 31.00
CA MET A 225 4.12 -13.71 30.22
C MET A 225 4.30 -13.88 28.71
N LYS A 226 5.31 -14.63 28.26
CA LYS A 226 5.44 -15.01 26.84
C LYS A 226 4.29 -15.94 26.42
N GLN A 227 3.89 -16.85 27.30
CA GLN A 227 2.71 -17.69 27.12
C GLN A 227 1.40 -16.88 27.14
N ALA A 228 1.29 -15.87 28.01
CA ALA A 228 0.13 -14.98 28.05
C ALA A 228 0.00 -14.15 26.76
N PHE A 229 1.12 -13.66 26.20
CA PHE A 229 1.12 -12.92 24.93
C PHE A 229 0.76 -13.80 23.73
N LEU A 230 1.24 -15.05 23.71
CA LEU A 230 0.85 -16.03 22.69
C LEU A 230 -0.63 -16.39 22.80
N LYS A 231 -1.15 -16.63 24.02
CA LYS A 231 -2.58 -16.86 24.27
C LYS A 231 -3.45 -15.65 23.89
N TRP A 232 -2.97 -14.43 24.13
CA TRP A 232 -3.68 -13.21 23.71
C TRP A 232 -3.74 -13.09 22.18
N ARG A 233 -2.61 -13.32 21.48
CA ARG A 233 -2.56 -13.36 20.02
C ARG A 233 -3.50 -14.43 19.45
N GLU A 234 -3.53 -15.62 20.05
CA GLU A 234 -4.47 -16.68 19.67
C GLU A 234 -5.94 -16.27 19.91
N SER A 235 -6.26 -15.65 21.05
CA SER A 235 -7.62 -15.18 21.36
C SER A 235 -8.13 -14.09 20.42
N ILE A 236 -7.24 -13.24 19.89
CA ILE A 236 -7.57 -12.23 18.86
C ILE A 236 -7.87 -12.92 17.52
N LEU A 237 -7.06 -13.92 17.14
CA LEU A 237 -7.23 -14.65 15.88
C LEU A 237 -8.49 -15.53 15.89
N THR A 238 -8.83 -16.17 17.01
CA THR A 238 -10.06 -16.99 17.11
C THR A 238 -11.34 -16.17 17.16
N LYS A 239 -11.33 -14.96 17.75
CA LYS A 239 -12.54 -14.10 17.78
C LYS A 239 -12.88 -13.47 16.42
N ASN A 240 -11.88 -13.28 15.55
CA ASN A 240 -12.11 -12.86 14.17
C ASN A 240 -12.48 -14.02 13.23
N GLY A 241 -12.26 -15.28 13.64
CA GLY A 241 -12.64 -16.47 12.88
C GLY A 241 -14.11 -16.90 12.99
N ASN A 242 -14.87 -16.35 13.95
CA ASN A 242 -16.30 -16.65 14.15
C ASN A 242 -17.24 -15.53 13.63
N LYS A 243 -16.75 -14.72 12.68
CA LYS A 243 -17.59 -13.87 11.82
C LYS A 243 -17.32 -14.20 10.35
N LEU A 244 -17.80 -15.37 9.96
CA LEU A 244 -18.25 -15.71 8.60
C LEU A 244 -19.59 -16.42 8.75
#